data_AF-A0A536C8U9-F1
#
_entry.id   AF-A0A536C8U9-F1
#
_cell.length_a   1.000
_cell.length_b   1.000
_cell.length_c   1.000
_cell.angle_alpha   90.00
_cell.angle_beta   90.00
_cell.angle_gamma   90.00
#
_symmetry.space_group_name_H-M   'P 1'
#
loop_
_entity.id
_entity.type
_entity.pdbx_description
1 polymer ?
#
loop_
_entity_poly.entity_id
_entity_poly.type
_entity_poly.pdbx_seq_one_letter_code
_entity_poly.pdbx_strand_id
1 'polypeptide(L)'
;MRKSTWPLTPLLAAALLGSTLVPGVARATPTVQVSLDSSTKIHPLLQYGAQTDPTRLVRVIVQVTKADVKVDSITSRVPDLVVDEQFGVIPAFVATVPQSTVPVLAGLPNVRYVSPDGAVQVVPSTQRTSHNKAHKQEAPKSVAESKKGIDFTHLVTSYPFTTHATDAWSGSDGHVETGSNIAVAVIDSGVDARHPDLAGQVLAVNVNRDTQSAGDGYGHGTHVAGIIDGHDAGRRYLGIAPSATLISVKVADDDGGAYESDLLRGLDWVFLNADGYKIRALNLSVSVAVPESYATSPVDAAVERLWLKGVTVVASAGNLGSDQDAVWYAPGNDPLIITVGCLDDNGTASPADDNLCPISSGGVTQDGFAKPDLVAPGRKILSALAAGIGNQSATLAAEFPERVTSDGHIRLSGTSMAAPMVTGAVALLLGRNDHLTPSQLKQVLTSTTRAYPGQTDQAGALDIAAALAAAEHPPAADRLNVPMPVGGAIPPHDGVTLLWDGARWGNAFFDGARWGASYWDGARWSNAEWDGARWGSAYWDGARWGSAYWDGARWGS
;
A
#
# COMPACT_ATOMS: atom_id res chain seq x y z
N MET A 1 72.62 -22.55 11.76
CA MET A 1 73.59 -21.63 11.09
C MET A 1 72.97 -21.11 9.79
N ARG A 2 73.48 -20.00 9.24
CA ARG A 2 72.93 -19.28 8.08
C ARG A 2 73.07 -20.04 6.75
N LYS A 3 72.24 -19.61 5.77
CA LYS A 3 72.43 -19.48 4.30
C LYS A 3 71.47 -20.33 3.45
N SER A 4 70.98 -19.91 2.26
CA SER A 4 70.63 -18.57 1.72
C SER A 4 70.16 -18.72 0.26
N THR A 5 68.97 -18.18 -0.11
CA THR A 5 68.60 -17.65 -1.47
C THR A 5 68.63 -18.65 -2.67
N TRP A 6 68.00 -18.49 -3.84
CA TRP A 6 67.26 -17.43 -4.58
C TRP A 6 65.98 -18.04 -5.26
N PRO A 7 65.05 -17.24 -5.81
CA PRO A 7 63.80 -17.70 -6.46
C PRO A 7 63.92 -17.89 -7.99
N LEU A 8 62.89 -18.47 -8.62
CA LEU A 8 62.56 -18.32 -10.06
C LEU A 8 61.18 -18.93 -10.40
N THR A 9 60.26 -18.14 -10.94
CA THR A 9 59.14 -18.60 -11.79
C THR A 9 59.48 -18.27 -13.25
N PRO A 10 59.10 -19.12 -14.23
CA PRO A 10 58.02 -18.66 -15.13
C PRO A 10 57.13 -19.76 -15.76
N LEU A 11 55.89 -19.34 -16.08
CA LEU A 11 55.07 -19.60 -17.29
C LEU A 11 54.86 -21.02 -17.90
N LEU A 12 53.57 -21.25 -18.21
CA LEU A 12 52.98 -22.09 -19.27
C LEU A 12 53.28 -23.61 -19.34
N ALA A 13 52.22 -24.40 -19.16
CA ALA A 13 51.90 -25.51 -20.04
C ALA A 13 50.37 -25.70 -20.12
N ALA A 14 49.80 -25.66 -21.32
CA ALA A 14 48.39 -26.01 -21.54
C ALA A 14 48.25 -27.54 -21.66
N ALA A 15 47.25 -28.12 -21.00
CA ALA A 15 46.91 -29.54 -21.11
C ALA A 15 45.48 -29.71 -21.63
N LEU A 16 45.36 -29.94 -22.93
CA LEU A 16 44.14 -30.44 -23.55
C LEU A 16 43.98 -31.93 -23.20
N LEU A 17 42.95 -32.28 -22.44
CA LEU A 17 42.45 -33.64 -22.33
C LEU A 17 40.96 -33.63 -22.65
N GLY A 18 40.60 -34.23 -23.78
CA GLY A 18 39.21 -34.36 -24.20
C GLY A 18 38.48 -35.42 -23.37
N SER A 19 37.35 -35.03 -22.79
CA SER A 19 36.35 -35.96 -22.26
C SER A 19 35.29 -36.23 -23.33
N THR A 20 34.97 -37.50 -23.53
CA THR A 20 33.98 -37.95 -24.51
C THR A 20 32.58 -37.45 -24.15
N LEU A 21 31.95 -36.74 -25.08
CA LEU A 21 30.54 -36.38 -25.01
C LEU A 21 29.68 -37.65 -25.08
N VAL A 22 29.13 -38.06 -23.94
CA VAL A 22 27.90 -38.86 -23.92
C VAL A 22 26.76 -37.89 -24.26
N PRO A 23 25.95 -38.13 -25.31
CA PRO A 23 24.80 -37.28 -25.60
C PRO A 23 23.73 -37.49 -24.52
N GLY A 24 23.80 -36.68 -23.47
CA GLY A 24 22.71 -36.54 -22.53
C GLY A 24 21.49 -36.04 -23.29
N VAL A 25 20.45 -36.88 -23.38
CA VAL A 25 19.15 -36.45 -23.90
C VAL A 25 18.61 -35.44 -22.90
N ALA A 26 18.83 -34.16 -23.18
CA ALA A 26 18.13 -33.06 -22.54
C ALA A 26 16.64 -33.25 -22.86
N ARG A 27 15.94 -33.93 -21.95
CA ARG A 27 14.51 -34.14 -22.03
C ARG A 27 13.90 -32.77 -21.81
N ALA A 28 13.59 -32.07 -22.90
CA ALA A 28 12.84 -30.82 -22.83
C ALA A 28 11.61 -31.08 -21.98
N THR A 29 11.53 -30.43 -20.82
CA THR A 29 10.32 -30.38 -20.01
C THR A 29 9.23 -29.85 -20.94
N PRO A 30 8.11 -30.57 -21.15
CA PRO A 30 7.10 -30.14 -22.09
C PRO A 30 6.58 -28.78 -21.61
N THR A 31 6.88 -27.73 -22.35
CA THR A 31 6.39 -26.38 -22.06
C THR A 31 4.88 -26.42 -22.20
N VAL A 32 4.16 -26.40 -21.07
CA VAL A 32 2.70 -26.36 -21.09
C VAL A 32 2.30 -25.09 -21.84
N GLN A 33 1.67 -25.27 -23.01
CA GLN A 33 1.08 -24.16 -23.75
C GLN A 33 -0.15 -23.70 -22.98
N VAL A 34 -0.01 -22.63 -22.21
CA VAL A 34 -1.10 -22.04 -21.43
C VAL A 34 -1.96 -21.19 -22.37
N SER A 35 -3.25 -21.47 -22.40
CA SER A 35 -4.26 -20.63 -23.05
C SER A 35 -4.94 -19.76 -21.99
N LEU A 36 -5.04 -18.46 -22.25
CA LEU A 36 -5.79 -17.52 -21.41
C LEU A 36 -7.07 -17.11 -22.15
N ASP A 37 -8.20 -17.10 -21.45
CA ASP A 37 -9.51 -16.71 -21.97
C ASP A 37 -10.08 -15.56 -21.11
N SER A 38 -10.06 -14.35 -21.67
CA SER A 38 -10.58 -13.14 -21.04
C SER A 38 -12.11 -13.07 -20.96
N SER A 39 -12.84 -14.01 -21.56
CA SER A 39 -14.28 -14.15 -21.38
C SER A 39 -14.67 -14.94 -20.12
N THR A 40 -13.71 -15.59 -19.47
CA THR A 40 -13.95 -16.34 -18.22
C THR A 40 -13.94 -15.44 -17.00
N LYS A 41 -14.69 -15.84 -15.96
CA LYS A 41 -14.79 -15.15 -14.67
C LYS A 41 -13.61 -15.45 -13.74
N ILE A 42 -12.39 -15.52 -14.28
CA ILE A 42 -11.20 -16.04 -13.60
C ILE A 42 -10.01 -15.12 -13.88
N HIS A 43 -9.33 -14.66 -12.82
CA HIS A 43 -8.07 -13.93 -12.97
C HIS A 43 -7.02 -14.75 -13.74
N PRO A 44 -6.30 -14.18 -14.74
CA PRO A 44 -5.37 -14.94 -15.57
C PRO A 44 -4.29 -15.73 -14.83
N LEU A 45 -3.82 -15.29 -13.66
CA LEU A 45 -2.87 -16.05 -12.85
C LEU A 45 -3.44 -17.40 -12.38
N LEU A 46 -4.74 -17.46 -12.09
CA LEU A 46 -5.42 -18.69 -11.71
C LEU A 46 -5.70 -19.58 -12.94
N GLN A 47 -5.95 -18.98 -14.10
CA GLN A 47 -6.03 -19.74 -15.36
C GLN A 47 -4.69 -20.41 -15.72
N TYR A 48 -3.58 -19.69 -15.53
CA TYR A 48 -2.23 -20.20 -15.69
C TYR A 48 -1.94 -21.33 -14.69
N GLY A 49 -2.22 -21.11 -13.40
CA GLY A 49 -2.02 -22.09 -12.34
C GLY A 49 -2.81 -23.38 -12.56
N ALA A 50 -4.08 -23.29 -12.99
CA ALA A 50 -4.92 -24.44 -13.31
C ALA A 50 -4.35 -25.34 -14.44
N GLN A 51 -3.53 -24.78 -15.34
CA GLN A 51 -2.92 -25.50 -16.46
C GLN A 51 -1.51 -26.02 -16.12
N THR A 52 -0.77 -25.33 -15.26
CA THR A 52 0.65 -25.60 -14.97
C THR A 52 0.91 -26.39 -13.69
N ASP A 53 0.10 -26.19 -12.64
CA ASP A 53 0.17 -26.91 -11.36
C ASP A 53 -1.26 -27.20 -10.83
N PRO A 54 -2.03 -28.07 -11.54
CA PRO A 54 -3.46 -28.28 -11.27
C PRO A 54 -3.78 -28.81 -9.86
N THR A 55 -2.81 -29.45 -9.21
CA THR A 55 -2.97 -30.06 -7.87
C THR A 55 -2.61 -29.14 -6.72
N ARG A 56 -1.88 -28.05 -6.98
CA ARG A 56 -1.50 -27.11 -5.93
C ARG A 56 -2.74 -26.42 -5.37
N LEU A 57 -2.80 -26.34 -4.03
CA LEU A 57 -3.80 -25.53 -3.34
C LEU A 57 -3.49 -24.05 -3.53
N VAL A 58 -4.52 -23.28 -3.83
CA VAL A 58 -4.51 -21.82 -3.97
C VAL A 58 -5.64 -21.25 -3.13
N ARG A 59 -5.37 -20.13 -2.45
CA ARG A 59 -6.36 -19.34 -1.74
C ARG A 59 -6.91 -18.28 -2.70
N VAL A 60 -8.23 -18.19 -2.79
CA VAL A 60 -8.94 -17.35 -3.77
C VAL A 60 -10.03 -16.54 -3.09
N ILE A 61 -10.31 -15.37 -3.65
CA ILE A 61 -11.43 -14.52 -3.25
C ILE A 61 -12.51 -14.67 -4.32
N VAL A 62 -13.69 -15.15 -3.88
CA VAL A 62 -14.82 -15.46 -4.75
C VAL A 62 -15.90 -14.41 -4.55
N GLN A 63 -16.03 -13.49 -5.51
CA GLN A 63 -17.17 -12.58 -5.55
C GLN A 63 -18.41 -13.35 -6.02
N VAL A 64 -19.55 -13.17 -5.35
CA VAL A 64 -20.84 -13.72 -5.78
C VAL A 64 -21.72 -12.66 -6.44
N THR A 65 -22.67 -13.09 -7.27
CA THR A 65 -23.45 -12.16 -8.12
C THR A 65 -24.41 -11.24 -7.36
N LYS A 66 -24.82 -11.63 -6.14
CA LYS A 66 -25.72 -10.86 -5.26
C LYS A 66 -25.51 -11.22 -3.79
N ALA A 67 -25.84 -10.30 -2.88
CA ALA A 67 -25.69 -10.49 -1.43
C ALA A 67 -26.65 -11.53 -0.80
N ASP A 68 -27.73 -11.92 -1.49
CA ASP A 68 -28.66 -12.97 -1.05
C ASP A 68 -28.24 -14.39 -1.48
N VAL A 69 -27.17 -14.52 -2.29
CA VAL A 69 -26.58 -15.81 -2.64
C VAL A 69 -25.95 -16.43 -1.39
N LYS A 70 -26.54 -17.54 -0.92
CA LYS A 70 -25.94 -18.36 0.14
C LYS A 70 -24.69 -19.08 -0.40
N VAL A 71 -23.56 -18.95 0.29
CA VAL A 71 -22.31 -19.65 -0.05
C VAL A 71 -22.51 -21.18 -0.09
N ASP A 72 -23.42 -21.73 0.72
CA ASP A 72 -23.82 -23.14 0.68
C ASP A 72 -24.33 -23.61 -0.70
N SER A 73 -24.90 -22.72 -1.50
CA SER A 73 -25.35 -23.04 -2.88
C SER A 73 -24.19 -23.21 -3.87
N ILE A 74 -22.98 -22.80 -3.47
CA ILE A 74 -21.72 -22.90 -4.21
C ILE A 74 -20.90 -24.07 -3.66
N THR A 75 -20.67 -24.16 -2.34
CA THR A 75 -19.91 -25.25 -1.70
C THR A 75 -20.51 -26.63 -1.99
N SER A 76 -21.84 -26.76 -1.97
CA SER A 76 -22.54 -28.02 -2.30
C SER A 76 -22.31 -28.52 -3.74
N ARG A 77 -21.72 -27.69 -4.62
CA ARG A 77 -21.36 -28.04 -6.00
C ARG A 77 -19.86 -28.26 -6.21
N VAL A 78 -19.04 -27.99 -5.19
CA VAL A 78 -17.58 -28.06 -5.24
C VAL A 78 -17.10 -28.78 -3.96
N PRO A 79 -17.04 -30.13 -3.95
CA PRO A 79 -16.88 -30.92 -2.72
C PRO A 79 -15.60 -30.64 -1.91
N ASP A 80 -14.54 -30.18 -2.58
CA ASP A 80 -13.24 -29.90 -1.97
C ASP A 80 -13.06 -28.42 -1.56
N LEU A 81 -14.11 -27.59 -1.69
CA LEU A 81 -14.05 -26.16 -1.37
C LEU A 81 -14.22 -25.92 0.14
N VAL A 82 -13.13 -25.46 0.77
CA VAL A 82 -13.15 -24.99 2.17
C VAL A 82 -13.31 -23.48 2.17
N VAL A 83 -14.32 -22.97 2.89
CA VAL A 83 -14.56 -21.52 3.07
C VAL A 83 -13.85 -21.06 4.34
N ASP A 84 -12.92 -20.11 4.18
CA ASP A 84 -12.07 -19.59 5.27
C ASP A 84 -12.67 -18.34 5.94
N GLU A 85 -13.46 -17.56 5.18
CA GLU A 85 -14.07 -16.29 5.60
C GLU A 85 -15.18 -15.84 4.63
N GLN A 86 -16.09 -14.98 5.10
CA GLN A 86 -17.07 -14.24 4.29
C GLN A 86 -17.07 -12.78 4.77
N PHE A 87 -17.36 -11.83 3.87
CA PHE A 87 -17.35 -10.39 4.16
C PHE A 87 -18.77 -9.78 4.11
N GLY A 88 -19.01 -8.70 4.87
CA GLY A 88 -20.26 -7.93 4.82
C GLY A 88 -20.23 -6.72 3.88
N VAL A 89 -19.06 -6.10 3.70
CA VAL A 89 -18.84 -4.93 2.83
C VAL A 89 -19.12 -5.25 1.37
N ILE A 90 -18.64 -6.39 0.88
CA ILE A 90 -18.89 -6.95 -0.44
C ILE A 90 -19.44 -8.37 -0.32
N PRO A 91 -20.30 -8.82 -1.27
CA PRO A 91 -20.76 -10.21 -1.30
C PRO A 91 -19.65 -11.11 -1.85
N ALA A 92 -18.68 -11.45 -1.00
CA ALA A 92 -17.56 -12.30 -1.33
C ALA A 92 -17.16 -13.22 -0.17
N PHE A 93 -16.50 -14.33 -0.51
CA PHE A 93 -15.92 -15.25 0.45
C PHE A 93 -14.52 -15.69 0.04
N VAL A 94 -13.70 -16.04 1.01
CA VAL A 94 -12.37 -16.60 0.80
C VAL A 94 -12.47 -18.12 0.85
N ALA A 95 -11.80 -18.79 -0.09
CA ALA A 95 -11.73 -20.24 -0.10
C ALA A 95 -10.34 -20.75 -0.50
N THR A 96 -10.00 -21.93 0.02
CA THR A 96 -8.81 -22.68 -0.39
C THR A 96 -9.24 -23.87 -1.25
N VAL A 97 -8.73 -23.96 -2.48
CA VAL A 97 -9.08 -24.99 -3.48
C VAL A 97 -7.86 -25.45 -4.28
N PRO A 98 -7.87 -26.65 -4.88
CA PRO A 98 -6.92 -26.99 -5.95
C PRO A 98 -7.05 -26.02 -7.14
N GLN A 99 -5.94 -25.67 -7.78
CA GLN A 99 -5.90 -24.83 -8.99
C GLN A 99 -6.85 -25.34 -10.09
N SER A 100 -6.91 -26.67 -10.30
CA SER A 100 -7.82 -27.32 -11.26
C SER A 100 -9.31 -27.16 -10.94
N THR A 101 -9.67 -26.79 -9.70
CA THR A 101 -11.06 -26.54 -9.27
C THR A 101 -11.53 -25.13 -9.61
N VAL A 102 -10.62 -24.16 -9.79
CA VAL A 102 -10.97 -22.75 -10.05
C VAL A 102 -11.86 -22.57 -11.29
N PRO A 103 -11.62 -23.23 -12.45
CA PRO A 103 -12.52 -23.12 -13.60
C PRO A 103 -13.93 -23.67 -13.35
N VAL A 104 -14.06 -24.72 -12.54
CA VAL A 104 -15.36 -25.30 -12.16
C VAL A 104 -16.14 -24.33 -11.28
N LEU A 105 -15.46 -23.72 -10.31
CA LEU A 105 -16.02 -22.71 -9.40
C LEU A 105 -16.51 -21.47 -10.16
N ALA A 106 -15.68 -20.92 -11.06
CA ALA A 106 -16.03 -19.75 -11.86
C ALA A 106 -17.15 -20.03 -12.88
N GLY A 107 -17.29 -21.27 -13.35
CA GLY A 107 -18.41 -21.70 -14.22
C GLY A 107 -19.79 -21.67 -13.55
N LEU A 108 -19.87 -21.48 -12.23
CA LEU A 108 -21.15 -21.46 -11.52
C LEU A 108 -21.95 -20.17 -11.78
N PRO A 109 -23.29 -20.24 -11.89
CA PRO A 109 -24.13 -19.09 -12.23
C PRO A 109 -24.14 -17.99 -11.16
N ASN A 110 -23.86 -18.37 -9.90
CA ASN A 110 -23.87 -17.47 -8.75
C ASN A 110 -22.51 -16.82 -8.45
N VAL A 111 -21.45 -17.21 -9.17
CA VAL A 111 -20.12 -16.58 -9.05
C VAL A 111 -20.03 -15.40 -10.03
N ARG A 112 -19.54 -14.24 -9.57
CA ARG A 112 -19.25 -13.06 -10.38
C ARG A 112 -17.84 -13.12 -10.97
N TYR A 113 -16.85 -13.32 -10.10
CA TYR A 113 -15.43 -13.38 -10.46
C TYR A 113 -14.64 -14.16 -9.40
N VAL A 114 -13.47 -14.69 -9.79
CA VAL A 114 -12.53 -15.36 -8.88
C VAL A 114 -11.14 -14.74 -9.04
N SER A 115 -10.72 -14.04 -8.00
CA SER A 115 -9.41 -13.39 -7.88
C SER A 115 -8.47 -14.22 -6.99
N PRO A 116 -7.14 -14.16 -7.16
CA PRO A 116 -6.22 -14.72 -6.19
C PRO A 116 -6.36 -13.99 -4.85
N ASP A 117 -6.08 -14.65 -3.74
CA ASP A 117 -5.82 -13.97 -2.47
C ASP A 117 -4.34 -13.54 -2.47
N GLY A 118 -4.05 -12.44 -3.15
CA GLY A 118 -2.69 -11.92 -3.33
C GLY A 118 -2.07 -11.41 -2.04
N ALA A 119 -0.76 -11.24 -2.04
CA ALA A 119 -0.07 -10.53 -0.98
C ALA A 119 -0.42 -9.03 -1.02
N VAL A 120 -0.59 -8.42 0.14
CA VAL A 120 -0.69 -6.96 0.29
C VAL A 120 0.67 -6.43 0.74
N GLN A 121 1.16 -5.48 -0.05
CA GLN A 121 2.40 -4.76 0.10
C GLN A 121 2.25 -3.64 1.14
N VAL A 122 2.72 -3.91 2.36
CA VAL A 122 3.16 -2.90 3.35
C VAL A 122 4.70 -2.71 3.31
N VAL A 123 5.41 -3.72 2.76
CA VAL A 123 6.82 -3.78 2.25
C VAL A 123 7.94 -3.24 3.15
N PRO A 124 8.95 -4.06 3.58
CA PRO A 124 9.09 -5.54 3.65
C PRO A 124 9.56 -6.07 5.05
N SER A 125 9.83 -7.35 5.35
CA SER A 125 9.19 -8.67 5.09
C SER A 125 10.06 -9.77 5.79
N THR A 126 9.64 -10.94 6.31
CA THR A 126 8.36 -11.62 6.63
C THR A 126 8.66 -12.86 7.53
N GLN A 127 7.64 -13.38 8.22
CA GLN A 127 7.45 -14.77 8.74
C GLN A 127 7.71 -15.03 10.26
N ARG A 128 6.84 -15.73 11.03
CA ARG A 128 5.42 -16.20 10.92
C ARG A 128 5.02 -16.91 12.26
N THR A 129 3.80 -16.76 12.82
CA THR A 129 2.90 -17.81 13.46
C THR A 129 1.94 -17.40 14.63
N SER A 130 0.62 -17.44 14.35
CA SER A 130 -0.52 -17.94 15.17
C SER A 130 -1.13 -17.21 16.41
N HIS A 131 -2.34 -16.68 16.19
CA HIS A 131 -3.62 -16.84 16.94
C HIS A 131 -3.81 -16.30 18.39
N ASN A 132 -4.72 -15.32 18.59
CA ASN A 132 -6.14 -15.55 19.00
C ASN A 132 -6.98 -14.24 19.15
N LYS A 133 -8.30 -14.37 19.35
CA LYS A 133 -9.35 -13.31 19.18
C LYS A 133 -9.33 -12.10 20.13
N ALA A 134 -9.72 -10.94 19.61
CA ALA A 134 -9.84 -9.65 20.32
C ALA A 134 -11.23 -9.36 20.93
N HIS A 135 -11.26 -8.46 21.94
CA HIS A 135 -12.46 -7.95 22.62
C HIS A 135 -12.86 -6.54 22.14
N LYS A 136 -14.13 -6.17 22.37
CA LYS A 136 -14.71 -4.87 21.98
C LYS A 136 -14.26 -3.74 22.93
N GLN A 137 -13.79 -2.61 22.39
CA GLN A 137 -13.32 -1.44 23.13
C GLN A 137 -14.14 -0.19 22.76
N GLU A 138 -14.12 0.83 23.62
CA GLU A 138 -14.75 2.14 23.37
C GLU A 138 -13.73 3.11 22.72
N ALA A 139 -14.18 3.97 21.81
CA ALA A 139 -13.31 4.96 21.17
C ALA A 139 -12.87 6.07 22.14
N PRO A 140 -11.68 6.67 21.92
CA PRO A 140 -11.27 7.91 22.58
C PRO A 140 -12.32 9.00 22.46
N LYS A 141 -12.32 9.92 23.43
CA LYS A 141 -13.10 11.16 23.33
C LYS A 141 -12.33 12.15 22.48
N SER A 142 -13.00 12.80 21.54
CA SER A 142 -12.41 13.85 20.72
C SER A 142 -11.82 14.97 21.60
N VAL A 143 -10.65 15.47 21.19
CA VAL A 143 -10.07 16.68 21.78
C VAL A 143 -10.93 17.88 21.36
N ALA A 144 -11.18 18.79 22.31
CA ALA A 144 -11.97 19.98 22.06
C ALA A 144 -11.16 21.06 21.34
N GLU A 145 -11.70 21.58 20.26
CA GLU A 145 -11.02 22.48 19.33
C GLU A 145 -10.58 23.80 19.98
N SER A 146 -9.32 24.19 19.75
CA SER A 146 -8.72 25.39 20.35
C SER A 146 -9.19 26.66 19.64
N LYS A 147 -9.92 27.54 20.34
CA LYS A 147 -10.30 28.87 19.82
C LYS A 147 -9.14 29.84 19.56
N LYS A 148 -7.88 29.42 19.79
CA LYS A 148 -6.69 30.29 19.71
C LYS A 148 -5.66 29.78 18.70
N GLY A 149 -6.04 28.83 17.83
CA GLY A 149 -5.12 28.17 16.91
C GLY A 149 -4.12 27.24 17.61
N ILE A 150 -3.21 26.67 16.81
CA ILE A 150 -2.04 25.93 17.27
C ILE A 150 -0.77 26.77 17.05
N ASP A 151 0.15 26.75 18.02
CA ASP A 151 1.49 27.32 17.84
C ASP A 151 2.40 26.31 17.13
N PHE A 152 2.74 26.59 15.88
CA PHE A 152 3.60 25.77 15.03
C PHE A 152 5.02 26.33 14.87
N THR A 153 5.42 27.32 15.69
CA THR A 153 6.77 27.92 15.62
C THR A 153 7.91 26.99 16.05
N HIS A 154 7.56 25.82 16.62
CA HIS A 154 8.50 24.80 17.08
C HIS A 154 8.58 23.55 16.18
N LEU A 155 7.89 23.55 15.03
CA LEU A 155 7.91 22.43 14.09
C LEU A 155 9.33 22.06 13.62
N VAL A 156 9.57 20.75 13.57
CA VAL A 156 10.78 20.14 13.01
C VAL A 156 10.51 19.59 11.59
N THR A 157 9.24 19.39 11.24
CA THR A 157 8.80 18.87 9.93
C THR A 157 8.45 19.99 8.95
N SER A 158 8.84 19.81 7.69
CA SER A 158 8.56 20.72 6.56
C SER A 158 7.14 20.59 6.01
N TYR A 159 6.62 19.36 5.96
CA TYR A 159 5.35 19.06 5.28
C TYR A 159 4.12 19.89 5.72
N PRO A 160 3.96 20.33 6.99
CA PRO A 160 2.85 21.20 7.35
C PRO A 160 2.88 22.56 6.66
N PHE A 161 4.08 23.09 6.36
CA PHE A 161 4.25 24.33 5.63
C PHE A 161 4.04 24.11 4.13
N THR A 162 4.66 23.07 3.54
CA THR A 162 4.56 22.84 2.09
C THR A 162 3.17 22.41 1.65
N THR A 163 2.37 21.80 2.52
CA THR A 163 0.94 21.48 2.26
C THR A 163 -0.03 22.61 2.65
N HIS A 164 0.44 23.71 3.25
CA HIS A 164 -0.36 24.78 3.86
C HIS A 164 -1.30 24.34 5.01
N ALA A 165 -0.95 23.27 5.74
CA ALA A 165 -1.68 22.87 6.95
C ALA A 165 -1.57 23.92 8.07
N THR A 166 -0.44 24.61 8.15
CA THR A 166 -0.22 25.67 9.16
C THR A 166 -1.23 26.81 9.08
N ASP A 167 -1.73 27.12 7.88
CA ASP A 167 -2.75 28.15 7.68
C ASP A 167 -4.10 27.71 8.26
N ALA A 168 -4.49 26.44 8.06
CA ALA A 168 -5.70 25.84 8.65
C ALA A 168 -5.71 25.89 10.19
N TRP A 169 -4.55 25.65 10.81
CA TRP A 169 -4.40 25.67 12.26
C TRP A 169 -4.29 27.08 12.86
N SER A 170 -3.98 28.09 12.03
CA SER A 170 -3.63 29.44 12.47
C SER A 170 -4.82 30.25 12.99
N GLY A 171 -6.04 29.98 12.50
CA GLY A 171 -7.19 30.84 12.75
C GLY A 171 -7.20 32.15 11.96
N SER A 172 -6.30 32.32 10.98
CA SER A 172 -6.09 33.60 10.29
C SER A 172 -7.26 34.05 9.40
N ASP A 173 -8.06 33.12 8.90
CA ASP A 173 -9.32 33.35 8.17
C ASP A 173 -10.55 33.44 9.11
N GLY A 174 -10.36 33.28 10.42
CA GLY A 174 -11.42 33.24 11.44
C GLY A 174 -11.82 31.83 11.89
N HIS A 175 -11.24 30.78 11.27
CA HIS A 175 -11.56 29.38 11.52
C HIS A 175 -10.31 28.59 11.91
N VAL A 176 -10.40 27.77 12.97
CA VAL A 176 -9.30 26.91 13.41
C VAL A 176 -9.69 25.47 13.12
N GLU A 177 -9.17 24.92 12.03
CA GLU A 177 -9.42 23.53 11.65
C GLU A 177 -8.29 22.66 12.18
N THR A 178 -8.61 21.65 12.99
CA THR A 178 -7.60 20.72 13.53
C THR A 178 -7.98 19.24 13.38
N GLY A 179 -9.12 18.98 12.75
CA GLY A 179 -9.71 17.64 12.65
C GLY A 179 -10.52 17.24 13.88
N SER A 180 -10.79 18.16 14.83
CA SER A 180 -11.58 17.85 16.02
C SER A 180 -12.94 17.25 15.66
N ASN A 181 -13.33 16.20 16.39
CA ASN A 181 -14.57 15.44 16.19
C ASN A 181 -14.65 14.63 14.87
N ILE A 182 -13.61 14.61 14.04
CA ILE A 182 -13.52 13.73 12.87
C ILE A 182 -12.77 12.45 13.26
N ALA A 183 -13.36 11.29 12.99
CA ALA A 183 -12.69 10.02 13.14
C ALA A 183 -12.10 9.54 11.81
N VAL A 184 -10.83 9.15 11.85
CA VAL A 184 -10.04 8.71 10.70
C VAL A 184 -9.59 7.27 10.93
N ALA A 185 -9.97 6.37 10.03
CA ALA A 185 -9.48 4.99 10.05
C ALA A 185 -8.12 4.89 9.35
N VAL A 186 -7.24 4.04 9.88
CA VAL A 186 -5.93 3.71 9.30
C VAL A 186 -5.83 2.19 9.25
N ILE A 187 -5.92 1.60 8.06
CA ILE A 187 -5.75 0.15 7.86
C ILE A 187 -4.29 -0.11 7.47
N ASP A 188 -3.52 -0.73 8.38
CA ASP A 188 -2.05 -0.82 8.28
C ASP A 188 -1.47 -1.94 9.19
N SER A 189 -0.20 -1.84 9.61
CA SER A 189 0.50 -2.75 10.53
C SER A 189 0.12 -2.61 12.01
N GLY A 190 -0.82 -1.72 12.35
CA GLY A 190 -1.18 -1.35 13.72
C GLY A 190 -0.58 0.00 14.13
N VAL A 191 -0.81 0.44 15.37
CA VAL A 191 -0.26 1.70 15.90
C VAL A 191 0.18 1.52 17.35
N ASP A 192 1.38 2.00 17.72
CA ASP A 192 1.75 2.15 19.14
C ASP A 192 1.02 3.34 19.77
N ALA A 193 -0.22 3.09 20.20
CA ALA A 193 -1.11 4.07 20.84
C ALA A 193 -0.60 4.65 22.18
N ARG A 194 0.62 4.28 22.61
CA ARG A 194 1.33 4.82 23.78
C ARG A 194 2.47 5.78 23.39
N HIS A 195 2.77 5.92 22.10
CA HIS A 195 3.75 6.90 21.61
C HIS A 195 3.32 8.30 22.08
N PRO A 196 4.21 9.15 22.62
CA PRO A 196 3.82 10.45 23.19
C PRO A 196 2.96 11.31 22.26
N ASP A 197 3.30 11.30 20.97
CA ASP A 197 2.66 12.07 19.90
C ASP A 197 1.29 11.50 19.45
N LEU A 198 0.86 10.36 19.99
CA LEU A 198 -0.39 9.66 19.63
C LEU A 198 -1.24 9.29 20.86
N ALA A 199 -0.71 9.51 22.06
CA ALA A 199 -1.23 8.98 23.31
C ALA A 199 -2.57 9.63 23.71
N GLY A 200 -3.65 8.85 23.61
CA GLY A 200 -4.98 9.25 24.06
C GLY A 200 -5.95 9.65 22.94
N GLN A 201 -5.51 9.68 21.67
CA GLN A 201 -6.38 9.91 20.51
C GLN A 201 -6.56 8.68 19.60
N VAL A 202 -5.84 7.57 19.85
CA VAL A 202 -5.91 6.33 19.06
C VAL A 202 -6.81 5.26 19.71
N LEU A 203 -7.80 4.77 18.97
CA LEU A 203 -8.40 3.44 19.17
C LEU A 203 -7.61 2.41 18.35
N ALA A 204 -7.01 1.41 18.99
CA ALA A 204 -6.27 0.36 18.31
C ALA A 204 -7.07 -0.95 18.26
N VAL A 205 -7.35 -1.45 17.06
CA VAL A 205 -8.10 -2.67 16.80
C VAL A 205 -7.26 -3.65 15.99
N ASN A 206 -7.27 -4.93 16.37
CA ASN A 206 -6.65 -5.98 15.58
C ASN A 206 -7.71 -6.84 14.87
N VAL A 207 -7.59 -6.96 13.55
CA VAL A 207 -8.36 -7.91 12.72
C VAL A 207 -7.47 -8.94 12.01
N ASN A 208 -6.15 -8.78 12.06
CA ASN A 208 -5.20 -9.78 11.62
C ASN A 208 -5.29 -11.03 12.53
N ARG A 209 -5.45 -12.21 11.92
CA ARG A 209 -5.70 -13.49 12.64
C ARG A 209 -4.42 -14.16 13.18
N ASP A 210 -3.25 -13.66 12.77
CA ASP A 210 -1.94 -14.22 13.11
C ASP A 210 -1.20 -13.44 14.20
N THR A 211 -1.72 -12.28 14.61
CA THR A 211 -1.18 -11.45 15.70
C THR A 211 -2.12 -11.40 16.91
N GLN A 212 -1.58 -11.06 18.08
CA GLN A 212 -2.33 -11.04 19.36
C GLN A 212 -2.54 -9.63 19.92
N SER A 213 -1.92 -8.61 19.32
CA SER A 213 -1.92 -7.22 19.76
C SER A 213 -2.42 -6.30 18.65
N ALA A 214 -3.01 -5.17 19.01
CA ALA A 214 -3.31 -4.07 18.07
C ALA A 214 -2.18 -3.02 17.98
N GLY A 215 -1.11 -3.21 18.78
CA GLY A 215 0.12 -2.43 18.66
C GLY A 215 0.84 -2.70 17.33
N ASP A 216 1.93 -1.98 17.10
CA ASP A 216 2.69 -2.02 15.85
C ASP A 216 4.06 -2.68 16.06
N GLY A 217 4.20 -3.92 15.59
CA GLY A 217 5.48 -4.63 15.57
C GLY A 217 6.36 -4.24 14.38
N TYR A 218 5.77 -3.70 13.32
CA TYR A 218 6.46 -3.39 12.07
C TYR A 218 7.02 -1.97 12.07
N GLY A 219 6.18 -0.99 12.42
CA GLY A 219 6.52 0.44 12.58
C GLY A 219 5.87 1.37 11.56
N HIS A 220 5.34 0.85 10.46
CA HIS A 220 4.79 1.64 9.35
C HIS A 220 3.49 2.35 9.74
N GLY A 221 2.53 1.61 10.31
CA GLY A 221 1.23 2.18 10.69
C GLY A 221 1.34 3.27 11.75
N THR A 222 2.30 3.18 12.68
CA THR A 222 2.60 4.26 13.65
C THR A 222 3.16 5.52 12.97
N HIS A 223 4.03 5.34 11.97
CA HIS A 223 4.58 6.46 11.18
C HIS A 223 3.49 7.17 10.37
N VAL A 224 2.65 6.38 9.67
CA VAL A 224 1.45 6.85 8.94
C VAL A 224 0.49 7.59 9.88
N ALA A 225 0.19 7.03 11.05
CA ALA A 225 -0.66 7.64 12.07
C ALA A 225 -0.12 9.01 12.54
N GLY A 226 1.18 9.12 12.79
CA GLY A 226 1.81 10.38 13.20
C GLY A 226 1.76 11.48 12.13
N ILE A 227 1.69 11.13 10.83
CA ILE A 227 1.49 12.12 9.76
C ILE A 227 0.05 12.67 9.75
N ILE A 228 -0.92 11.89 10.24
CA ILE A 228 -2.32 12.33 10.37
C ILE A 228 -2.53 13.11 11.67
N ASP A 229 -2.28 12.49 12.82
CA ASP A 229 -2.64 13.00 14.15
C ASP A 229 -1.44 13.03 15.11
N GLY A 230 -0.23 13.26 14.61
CA GLY A 230 0.90 13.62 15.49
C GLY A 230 0.53 14.87 16.30
N HIS A 231 0.60 14.79 17.63
CA HIS A 231 0.21 15.88 18.52
C HIS A 231 1.18 16.04 19.71
N ASP A 232 2.49 15.96 19.43
CA ASP A 232 3.57 16.19 20.41
C ASP A 232 3.25 17.38 21.33
N ALA A 233 3.36 17.17 22.65
CA ALA A 233 3.16 18.22 23.64
C ALA A 233 4.14 19.40 23.47
N GLY A 234 5.33 19.16 22.90
CA GLY A 234 6.29 20.18 22.49
C GLY A 234 5.98 20.86 21.15
N ARG A 235 4.96 20.38 20.41
CA ARG A 235 4.53 20.84 19.08
C ARG A 235 5.65 20.81 18.02
N ARG A 236 6.59 19.88 18.17
CA ARG A 236 7.71 19.68 17.22
C ARG A 236 7.31 18.77 16.06
N TYR A 237 6.40 17.84 16.33
CA TYR A 237 5.90 16.85 15.39
C TYR A 237 4.37 16.90 15.41
N LEU A 238 3.81 17.68 14.48
CA LEU A 238 2.37 17.79 14.29
C LEU A 238 1.99 17.13 12.97
N GLY A 239 1.07 16.17 13.02
CA GLY A 239 0.37 15.66 11.85
C GLY A 239 -0.57 16.70 11.26
N ILE A 240 -1.09 16.46 10.06
CA ILE A 240 -1.95 17.41 9.34
C ILE A 240 -3.23 17.75 10.11
N ALA A 241 -3.82 16.79 10.81
CA ALA A 241 -5.05 16.91 11.59
C ALA A 241 -4.82 16.48 13.06
N PRO A 242 -4.08 17.28 13.87
CA PRO A 242 -3.52 16.92 15.18
C PRO A 242 -4.55 16.92 16.33
N SER A 243 -5.84 16.81 16.01
CA SER A 243 -6.94 16.63 16.97
C SER A 243 -8.02 15.68 16.43
N ALA A 244 -7.67 14.90 15.40
CA ALA A 244 -8.52 13.86 14.85
C ALA A 244 -8.51 12.63 15.77
N THR A 245 -9.61 11.87 15.79
CA THR A 245 -9.63 10.58 16.50
C THR A 245 -9.17 9.47 15.54
N LEU A 246 -8.01 8.88 15.79
CA LEU A 246 -7.52 7.78 14.96
C LEU A 246 -8.15 6.45 15.37
N ILE A 247 -8.47 5.63 14.37
CA ILE A 247 -8.88 4.25 14.54
C ILE A 247 -7.92 3.37 13.73
N SER A 248 -6.91 2.86 14.41
CA SER A 248 -5.97 1.90 13.80
C SER A 248 -6.66 0.54 13.68
N VAL A 249 -6.63 -0.03 12.47
CA VAL A 249 -7.17 -1.34 12.15
C VAL A 249 -6.03 -2.19 11.58
N LYS A 250 -5.37 -2.95 12.46
CA LYS A 250 -4.23 -3.80 12.09
C LYS A 250 -4.68 -4.95 11.20
N VAL A 251 -4.19 -4.96 9.96
CA VAL A 251 -4.37 -6.04 8.97
C VAL A 251 -3.09 -6.79 8.66
N ALA A 252 -1.93 -6.13 8.78
CA ALA A 252 -0.63 -6.79 8.63
C ALA A 252 -0.15 -7.44 9.93
N ASP A 253 0.69 -8.46 9.79
CA ASP A 253 1.45 -9.05 10.88
C ASP A 253 2.54 -8.10 11.40
N ASP A 254 3.41 -8.59 12.29
CA ASP A 254 4.44 -7.78 12.94
C ASP A 254 5.72 -7.63 12.08
N ASP A 255 5.77 -8.29 10.92
CA ASP A 255 6.80 -8.18 9.88
C ASP A 255 6.31 -7.43 8.63
N GLY A 256 5.11 -6.83 8.68
CA GLY A 256 4.49 -6.10 7.56
C GLY A 256 3.83 -7.00 6.51
N GLY A 257 3.63 -8.28 6.78
CA GLY A 257 2.96 -9.23 5.89
C GLY A 257 1.44 -9.17 5.99
N ALA A 258 0.74 -9.09 4.85
CA ALA A 258 -0.73 -9.17 4.77
C ALA A 258 -1.16 -9.87 3.47
N TYR A 259 -2.41 -10.34 3.43
CA TYR A 259 -3.09 -10.78 2.20
C TYR A 259 -4.27 -9.86 1.85
N GLU A 260 -4.76 -9.93 0.61
CA GLU A 260 -5.95 -9.19 0.16
C GLU A 260 -7.17 -9.48 1.05
N SER A 261 -7.35 -10.74 1.48
CA SER A 261 -8.38 -11.11 2.45
C SER A 261 -8.23 -10.47 3.84
N ASP A 262 -7.02 -10.12 4.26
CA ASP A 262 -6.79 -9.41 5.53
C ASP A 262 -7.12 -7.93 5.38
N LEU A 263 -6.73 -7.30 4.27
CA LEU A 263 -7.15 -5.95 3.89
C LEU A 263 -8.68 -5.86 3.78
N LEU A 264 -9.33 -6.80 3.10
CA LEU A 264 -10.79 -6.90 3.01
C LEU A 264 -11.45 -7.04 4.39
N ARG A 265 -10.84 -7.77 5.33
CA ARG A 265 -11.35 -7.86 6.71
C ARG A 265 -11.23 -6.54 7.46
N GLY A 266 -10.17 -5.77 7.21
CA GLY A 266 -10.04 -4.38 7.69
C GLY A 266 -11.13 -3.47 7.12
N LEU A 267 -11.33 -3.51 5.80
CA LEU A 267 -12.36 -2.74 5.10
C LEU A 267 -13.77 -3.12 5.58
N ASP A 268 -14.04 -4.42 5.80
CA ASP A 268 -15.29 -4.92 6.35
C ASP A 268 -15.52 -4.44 7.79
N TRP A 269 -14.48 -4.46 8.63
CA TRP A 269 -14.57 -3.92 9.99
C TRP A 269 -14.89 -2.42 9.98
N VAL A 270 -14.22 -1.63 9.14
CA VAL A 270 -14.52 -0.20 9.00
C VAL A 270 -15.96 -0.01 8.49
N PHE A 271 -16.38 -0.75 7.47
CA PHE A 271 -17.74 -0.66 6.91
C PHE A 271 -18.83 -0.94 7.95
N LEU A 272 -18.64 -1.96 8.78
CA LEU A 272 -19.57 -2.37 9.83
C LEU A 272 -19.59 -1.42 11.05
N ASN A 273 -18.51 -0.68 11.30
CA ASN A 273 -18.37 0.17 12.49
C ASN A 273 -18.35 1.69 12.20
N ALA A 274 -18.33 2.12 10.93
CA ALA A 274 -18.19 3.52 10.54
C ALA A 274 -19.21 4.45 11.20
N ASP A 275 -20.50 4.08 11.21
CA ASP A 275 -21.55 4.91 11.82
C ASP A 275 -21.38 5.02 13.35
N GLY A 276 -20.93 3.94 13.99
CA GLY A 276 -20.77 3.85 15.44
C GLY A 276 -19.61 4.67 15.99
N TYR A 277 -18.52 4.77 15.23
CA TYR A 277 -17.35 5.59 15.57
C TYR A 277 -17.26 6.91 14.77
N LYS A 278 -18.26 7.23 13.94
CA LYS A 278 -18.30 8.40 13.05
C LYS A 278 -17.09 8.52 12.12
N ILE A 279 -16.65 7.39 11.56
CA ILE A 279 -15.53 7.33 10.62
C ILE A 279 -15.93 8.08 9.35
N ARG A 280 -15.15 9.09 8.95
CA ARG A 280 -15.41 9.90 7.75
C ARG A 280 -14.26 9.91 6.75
N ALA A 281 -13.07 9.51 7.18
CA ALA A 281 -11.91 9.30 6.31
C ALA A 281 -11.27 7.94 6.59
N LEU A 282 -10.66 7.34 5.57
CA LEU A 282 -9.90 6.10 5.64
C LEU A 282 -8.60 6.26 4.85
N ASN A 283 -7.45 6.07 5.52
CA ASN A 283 -6.15 5.98 4.89
C ASN A 283 -5.79 4.52 4.56
N LEU A 284 -5.34 4.28 3.33
CA LEU A 284 -4.81 3.02 2.80
C LEU A 284 -3.40 3.26 2.23
N SER A 285 -2.38 3.25 3.09
CA SER A 285 -0.96 3.34 2.72
C SER A 285 -0.40 1.98 2.29
N VAL A 286 -1.17 1.22 1.50
CA VAL A 286 -0.91 -0.16 1.10
C VAL A 286 -1.28 -0.37 -0.37
N SER A 287 -0.69 -1.38 -1.01
CA SER A 287 -1.05 -1.85 -2.36
C SER A 287 -1.23 -3.36 -2.36
N VAL A 288 -2.09 -3.90 -3.21
CA VAL A 288 -2.04 -5.34 -3.54
C VAL A 288 -0.82 -5.62 -4.43
N ALA A 289 -0.33 -6.86 -4.44
CA ALA A 289 0.80 -7.29 -5.27
C ALA A 289 0.39 -7.86 -6.64
N VAL A 290 -0.92 -7.98 -6.91
CA VAL A 290 -1.46 -8.52 -8.17
C VAL A 290 -2.22 -7.42 -8.91
N PRO A 291 -1.88 -7.11 -10.18
CA PRO A 291 -2.64 -6.13 -10.95
C PRO A 291 -3.98 -6.75 -11.38
N GLU A 292 -5.06 -6.03 -11.11
CA GLU A 292 -6.43 -6.44 -11.46
C GLU A 292 -7.29 -5.19 -11.74
N SER A 293 -8.18 -5.25 -12.74
CA SER A 293 -9.12 -4.15 -13.06
C SER A 293 -9.98 -3.81 -11.84
N TYR A 294 -10.21 -2.52 -11.59
CA TYR A 294 -11.13 -2.08 -10.52
C TYR A 294 -12.52 -2.71 -10.67
N ALA A 295 -12.92 -3.06 -11.90
CA ALA A 295 -14.22 -3.65 -12.19
C ALA A 295 -14.40 -5.10 -11.71
N THR A 296 -13.29 -5.81 -11.42
CA THR A 296 -13.29 -7.20 -10.92
C THR A 296 -12.62 -7.36 -9.55
N SER A 297 -11.65 -6.51 -9.24
CA SER A 297 -10.94 -6.46 -7.96
C SER A 297 -11.89 -6.43 -6.75
N PRO A 298 -11.72 -7.32 -5.76
CA PRO A 298 -12.53 -7.32 -4.56
C PRO A 298 -12.18 -6.17 -3.62
N VAL A 299 -10.92 -5.73 -3.59
CA VAL A 299 -10.47 -4.59 -2.76
C VAL A 299 -11.11 -3.30 -3.26
N ASP A 300 -11.13 -3.08 -4.57
CA ASP A 300 -11.71 -1.88 -5.19
C ASP A 300 -13.22 -1.81 -4.95
N ALA A 301 -13.93 -2.92 -5.21
CA ALA A 301 -15.35 -3.06 -4.87
C ALA A 301 -15.64 -2.83 -3.36
N ALA A 302 -14.68 -3.04 -2.44
CA ALA A 302 -14.87 -2.79 -1.01
C ALA A 302 -14.62 -1.33 -0.61
N VAL A 303 -13.64 -0.64 -1.22
CA VAL A 303 -13.43 0.81 -0.99
C VAL A 303 -14.55 1.65 -1.61
N GLU A 304 -15.08 1.24 -2.77
CA GLU A 304 -16.28 1.83 -3.37
C GLU A 304 -17.49 1.78 -2.43
N ARG A 305 -17.67 0.68 -1.70
CA ARG A 305 -18.78 0.49 -0.74
C ARG A 305 -18.64 1.39 0.48
N LEU A 306 -17.41 1.71 0.88
CA LEU A 306 -17.11 2.69 1.92
C LEU A 306 -17.33 4.12 1.42
N TRP A 307 -16.92 4.43 0.19
CA TRP A 307 -17.18 5.70 -0.48
C TRP A 307 -18.68 6.04 -0.52
N LEU A 308 -19.49 5.10 -1.02
CA LEU A 308 -20.95 5.23 -1.06
C LEU A 308 -21.61 5.30 0.33
N LYS A 309 -20.91 4.89 1.40
CA LYS A 309 -21.34 5.03 2.80
C LYS A 309 -20.99 6.40 3.39
N GLY A 310 -20.24 7.24 2.68
CA GLY A 310 -19.80 8.56 3.14
C GLY A 310 -18.44 8.56 3.86
N VAL A 311 -17.68 7.47 3.74
CA VAL A 311 -16.28 7.38 4.18
C VAL A 311 -15.38 7.72 3.00
N THR A 312 -14.65 8.83 3.09
CA THR A 312 -13.70 9.25 2.05
C THR A 312 -12.46 8.38 2.12
N VAL A 313 -12.20 7.60 1.07
CA VAL A 313 -11.04 6.71 1.01
C VAL A 313 -9.89 7.41 0.29
N VAL A 314 -8.71 7.36 0.90
CA VAL A 314 -7.46 7.90 0.39
C VAL A 314 -6.43 6.78 0.34
N ALA A 315 -5.77 6.59 -0.80
CA ALA A 315 -4.82 5.51 -1.04
C ALA A 315 -3.48 6.02 -1.56
N SER A 316 -2.40 5.32 -1.22
CA SER A 316 -1.10 5.48 -1.88
C SER A 316 -1.15 5.02 -3.33
N ALA A 317 -0.50 5.74 -4.26
CA ALA A 317 -0.43 5.35 -5.67
C ALA A 317 0.41 4.08 -5.95
N GLY A 318 1.28 3.70 -5.01
CA GLY A 318 2.32 2.69 -5.20
C GLY A 318 3.72 3.31 -5.33
N ASN A 319 4.75 2.47 -5.31
CA ASN A 319 6.15 2.87 -5.33
C ASN A 319 6.91 2.34 -6.56
N LEU A 320 6.22 2.19 -7.71
CA LEU A 320 6.74 1.60 -8.95
C LEU A 320 7.19 2.65 -9.99
N GLY A 321 7.20 3.94 -9.62
CA GLY A 321 7.67 5.02 -10.49
C GLY A 321 6.90 5.10 -11.82
N SER A 322 7.64 5.03 -12.92
CA SER A 322 7.10 5.13 -14.29
C SER A 322 7.04 3.78 -15.03
N ASP A 323 7.01 2.65 -14.32
CA ASP A 323 6.81 1.35 -14.97
C ASP A 323 5.39 1.27 -15.58
N GLN A 324 5.22 0.48 -16.65
CA GLN A 324 4.00 0.49 -17.48
C GLN A 324 2.72 0.18 -16.68
N ASP A 325 2.86 -0.67 -15.66
CA ASP A 325 1.81 -1.13 -14.76
C ASP A 325 1.82 -0.43 -13.39
N ALA A 326 2.61 0.64 -13.22
CA ALA A 326 2.87 1.25 -11.90
C ALA A 326 1.63 1.66 -11.11
N VAL A 327 0.51 1.91 -11.78
CA VAL A 327 -0.80 2.30 -11.21
C VAL A 327 -1.90 1.24 -11.41
N TRP A 328 -1.55 -0.01 -11.71
CA TRP A 328 -2.51 -1.08 -12.04
C TRP A 328 -3.06 -1.86 -10.83
N TYR A 329 -2.65 -1.46 -9.63
CA TYR A 329 -2.84 -2.20 -8.38
C TYR A 329 -3.87 -1.54 -7.46
N ALA A 330 -4.76 -2.37 -6.91
CA ALA A 330 -5.71 -1.97 -5.86
C ALA A 330 -5.01 -1.54 -4.56
N PRO A 331 -5.56 -0.59 -3.80
CA PRO A 331 -6.70 0.27 -4.12
C PRO A 331 -6.34 1.49 -5.00
N GLY A 332 -5.05 1.74 -5.29
CA GLY A 332 -4.59 2.97 -5.96
C GLY A 332 -5.04 3.13 -7.42
N ASN A 333 -5.36 2.04 -8.11
CA ASN A 333 -5.97 2.01 -9.44
C ASN A 333 -7.42 2.56 -9.47
N ASP A 334 -8.15 2.55 -8.34
CA ASP A 334 -9.59 2.77 -8.33
C ASP A 334 -9.96 4.21 -8.73
N PRO A 335 -10.80 4.41 -9.76
CA PRO A 335 -11.11 5.75 -10.28
C PRO A 335 -11.95 6.63 -9.34
N LEU A 336 -12.69 6.04 -8.39
CA LEU A 336 -13.58 6.76 -7.48
C LEU A 336 -12.80 7.37 -6.32
N ILE A 337 -11.93 6.60 -5.66
CA ILE A 337 -11.19 7.04 -4.47
C ILE A 337 -10.09 8.06 -4.79
N ILE A 338 -9.49 8.67 -3.75
CA ILE A 338 -8.38 9.61 -3.90
C ILE A 338 -7.05 8.85 -3.87
N THR A 339 -6.34 8.81 -5.00
CA THR A 339 -5.00 8.20 -5.10
C THR A 339 -3.92 9.27 -5.03
N VAL A 340 -2.91 9.05 -4.19
CA VAL A 340 -1.91 10.07 -3.83
C VAL A 340 -0.50 9.63 -4.23
N GLY A 341 0.15 10.45 -5.06
CA GLY A 341 1.57 10.34 -5.40
C GLY A 341 2.50 11.10 -4.43
N CYS A 342 3.80 10.95 -4.63
CA CYS A 342 4.85 11.40 -3.71
C CYS A 342 5.64 12.58 -4.31
N LEU A 343 5.80 13.65 -3.54
CA LEU A 343 6.80 14.71 -3.74
C LEU A 343 7.99 14.55 -2.78
N ASP A 344 9.18 14.94 -3.23
CA ASP A 344 10.30 15.31 -2.37
C ASP A 344 10.25 16.82 -2.17
N ASP A 345 10.02 17.25 -0.92
CA ASP A 345 10.03 18.66 -0.51
C ASP A 345 11.44 19.14 -0.12
N ASN A 346 12.45 18.27 -0.28
CA ASN A 346 13.84 18.44 0.15
C ASN A 346 14.01 18.79 1.65
N GLY A 347 12.96 18.64 2.46
CA GLY A 347 12.91 19.14 3.83
C GLY A 347 12.85 20.67 3.95
N THR A 348 12.43 21.40 2.91
CA THR A 348 12.25 22.87 2.96
C THR A 348 10.78 23.26 3.04
N ALA A 349 10.50 24.49 3.47
CA ALA A 349 9.14 25.04 3.52
C ALA A 349 8.71 25.72 2.19
N SER A 350 9.57 25.72 1.18
CA SER A 350 9.39 26.47 -0.06
C SER A 350 9.17 25.50 -1.23
N PRO A 351 8.01 25.50 -1.90
CA PRO A 351 7.71 24.54 -2.97
C PRO A 351 8.49 24.77 -4.28
N ALA A 352 9.48 25.66 -4.26
CA ALA A 352 10.24 26.08 -5.44
C ALA A 352 11.38 25.11 -5.82
N ASP A 353 11.81 24.24 -4.90
CA ASP A 353 12.75 23.15 -5.16
C ASP A 353 12.11 21.75 -5.10
N ASP A 354 10.81 21.64 -4.82
CA ASP A 354 10.05 20.39 -4.83
C ASP A 354 10.18 19.63 -6.17
N ASN A 355 10.25 18.30 -6.10
CA ASN A 355 10.24 17.44 -7.29
C ASN A 355 9.34 16.22 -7.08
N LEU A 356 8.83 15.63 -8.15
CA LEU A 356 8.18 14.31 -8.09
C LEU A 356 9.18 13.27 -7.57
N CYS A 357 8.76 12.46 -6.58
CA CYS A 357 9.58 11.35 -6.12
C CYS A 357 9.81 10.36 -7.28
N PRO A 358 11.06 9.94 -7.57
CA PRO A 358 11.32 8.96 -8.63
C PRO A 358 10.58 7.63 -8.45
N ILE A 359 10.25 7.27 -7.21
CA ILE A 359 9.46 6.09 -6.86
C ILE A 359 7.95 6.28 -7.01
N SER A 360 7.42 7.50 -7.16
CA SER A 360 5.97 7.74 -7.19
C SER A 360 5.35 7.04 -8.39
N SER A 361 4.51 6.03 -8.15
CA SER A 361 3.70 5.42 -9.20
C SER A 361 2.88 6.48 -9.93
N GLY A 362 2.97 6.52 -11.25
CA GLY A 362 2.20 7.41 -12.11
C GLY A 362 2.00 6.85 -13.51
N GLY A 363 0.85 7.13 -14.12
CA GLY A 363 0.53 6.63 -15.46
C GLY A 363 -0.98 6.56 -15.73
N VAL A 364 -1.36 5.54 -16.51
CA VAL A 364 -2.77 5.24 -16.83
C VAL A 364 -3.05 3.79 -16.46
N THR A 365 -4.16 3.56 -15.77
CA THR A 365 -4.61 2.21 -15.39
C THR A 365 -4.97 1.39 -16.63
N GLN A 366 -4.99 0.06 -16.48
CA GLN A 366 -5.50 -0.90 -17.46
C GLN A 366 -6.94 -0.60 -17.93
N ASP A 367 -7.69 0.19 -17.15
CA ASP A 367 -9.06 0.61 -17.43
C ASP A 367 -9.16 2.04 -18.02
N GLY A 368 -8.02 2.70 -18.26
CA GLY A 368 -7.95 3.99 -18.97
C GLY A 368 -7.99 5.24 -18.09
N PHE A 369 -7.85 5.12 -16.77
CA PHE A 369 -7.87 6.27 -15.85
C PHE A 369 -6.47 6.78 -15.55
N ALA A 370 -6.26 8.11 -15.60
CA ALA A 370 -5.00 8.71 -15.19
C ALA A 370 -4.85 8.68 -13.66
N LYS A 371 -3.67 8.33 -13.16
CA LYS A 371 -3.33 8.26 -11.73
C LYS A 371 -1.88 8.72 -11.51
N PRO A 372 -1.54 9.34 -10.36
CA PRO A 372 -2.40 9.64 -9.20
C PRO A 372 -3.42 10.78 -9.46
N ASP A 373 -4.31 11.04 -8.51
CA ASP A 373 -5.25 12.18 -8.58
C ASP A 373 -4.60 13.50 -8.15
N LEU A 374 -3.67 13.43 -7.19
CA LEU A 374 -2.83 14.54 -6.71
C LEU A 374 -1.54 13.99 -6.06
N VAL A 375 -0.60 14.87 -5.72
CA VAL A 375 0.65 14.51 -5.01
C VAL A 375 0.81 15.28 -3.71
N ALA A 376 1.50 14.69 -2.73
CA ALA A 376 1.86 15.32 -1.47
C ALA A 376 3.29 14.91 -1.03
N PRO A 377 3.95 15.63 -0.11
CA PRO A 377 5.27 15.25 0.39
C PRO A 377 5.30 13.81 0.90
N GLY A 378 6.26 13.02 0.43
CA GLY A 378 6.36 11.59 0.72
C GLY A 378 7.78 11.05 0.80
N ARG A 379 8.83 11.84 0.50
CA ARG A 379 10.23 11.43 0.63
C ARG A 379 10.84 11.94 1.93
N LYS A 380 11.59 11.08 2.64
CA LYS A 380 12.33 11.38 3.89
C LYS A 380 11.46 11.97 5.02
N ILE A 381 10.16 11.70 5.02
CA ILE A 381 9.20 12.21 5.99
C ILE A 381 9.52 11.65 7.38
N LEU A 382 9.73 12.56 8.33
CA LEU A 382 9.98 12.25 9.74
C LEU A 382 8.63 12.18 10.48
N SER A 383 8.35 11.04 11.12
CA SER A 383 7.15 10.80 11.93
C SER A 383 7.42 9.77 13.03
N ALA A 384 6.44 9.56 13.90
CA ALA A 384 6.50 8.71 15.09
C ALA A 384 7.02 7.29 14.78
N LEU A 385 7.87 6.76 15.66
CA LEU A 385 8.39 5.39 15.58
C LEU A 385 7.72 4.51 16.64
N ALA A 386 7.16 3.38 16.21
CA ALA A 386 6.66 2.36 17.14
C ALA A 386 7.79 1.85 18.04
N ALA A 387 7.51 1.66 19.33
CA ALA A 387 8.46 1.00 20.24
C ALA A 387 8.67 -0.50 19.90
N GLY A 388 7.76 -1.08 19.11
CA GLY A 388 7.70 -2.51 18.80
C GLY A 388 6.78 -3.28 19.76
N ILE A 389 6.78 -4.61 19.64
CA ILE A 389 5.93 -5.53 20.41
C ILE A 389 6.78 -6.49 21.23
N GLY A 390 6.32 -6.81 22.45
CA GLY A 390 7.10 -7.57 23.40
C GLY A 390 8.36 -6.81 23.83
N ASN A 391 9.48 -7.52 23.96
CA ASN A 391 10.79 -6.92 24.22
C ASN A 391 11.61 -6.75 22.91
N GLN A 392 10.94 -6.62 21.76
CA GLN A 392 11.55 -6.46 20.44
C GLN A 392 11.23 -5.07 19.91
N SER A 393 12.25 -4.37 19.41
CA SER A 393 12.06 -3.12 18.66
C SER A 393 11.24 -3.36 17.39
N ALA A 394 10.56 -2.32 16.91
CA ALA A 394 9.85 -2.40 15.65
C ALA A 394 10.77 -2.78 14.48
N THR A 395 10.29 -3.61 13.55
CA THR A 395 11.08 -4.18 12.45
C THR A 395 11.80 -3.10 11.63
N LEU A 396 11.12 -2.01 11.26
CA LEU A 396 11.73 -0.88 10.55
C LEU A 396 12.84 -0.18 11.34
N ALA A 397 12.75 -0.10 12.67
CA ALA A 397 13.81 0.47 13.51
C ALA A 397 15.06 -0.43 13.57
N ALA A 398 14.85 -1.75 13.51
CA ALA A 398 15.91 -2.75 13.54
C ALA A 398 16.60 -2.91 12.18
N GLU A 399 15.87 -2.67 11.08
CA GLU A 399 16.40 -2.69 9.72
C GLU A 399 17.11 -1.39 9.33
N PHE A 400 16.56 -0.24 9.72
CA PHE A 400 17.04 1.10 9.36
C PHE A 400 17.45 1.98 10.57
N PRO A 401 18.38 1.53 11.43
CA PRO A 401 18.75 2.26 12.64
C PRO A 401 19.35 3.65 12.37
N GLU A 402 19.89 3.91 11.17
CA GLU A 402 20.41 5.22 10.74
C GLU A 402 19.32 6.25 10.44
N ARG A 403 18.05 5.83 10.27
CA ARG A 403 16.88 6.70 10.04
C ARG A 403 16.18 7.11 11.33
N VAL A 404 16.51 6.44 12.43
CA VAL A 404 15.91 6.64 13.75
C VAL A 404 16.54 7.86 14.43
N THR A 405 15.72 8.75 14.99
CA THR A 405 16.17 9.87 15.81
C THR A 405 16.25 9.47 17.29
N SER A 406 17.04 10.20 18.07
CA SER A 406 17.19 9.94 19.50
C SER A 406 15.93 10.22 20.34
N ASP A 407 14.90 10.84 19.75
CA ASP A 407 13.62 11.18 20.38
C ASP A 407 12.44 10.42 19.77
N GLY A 408 12.68 9.19 19.29
CA GLY A 408 11.60 8.23 19.00
C GLY A 408 10.89 8.44 17.67
N HIS A 409 11.56 8.99 16.67
CA HIS A 409 11.01 9.17 15.33
C HIS A 409 11.85 8.43 14.29
N ILE A 410 11.29 8.18 13.11
CA ILE A 410 12.00 7.57 11.97
C ILE A 410 11.70 8.32 10.67
N ARG A 411 12.68 8.39 9.77
CA ARG A 411 12.47 8.91 8.39
C ARG A 411 12.14 7.77 7.44
N LEU A 412 10.99 7.85 6.77
CA LEU A 412 10.57 6.92 5.72
C LEU A 412 10.30 7.65 4.40
N SER A 413 10.25 6.90 3.30
CA SER A 413 9.92 7.43 1.97
C SER A 413 8.92 6.52 1.25
N GLY A 414 7.92 7.11 0.60
CA GLY A 414 6.94 6.39 -0.22
C GLY A 414 5.65 7.18 -0.42
N THR A 415 4.83 6.77 -1.38
CA THR A 415 3.45 7.26 -1.52
C THR A 415 2.61 6.94 -0.28
N SER A 416 3.01 5.93 0.49
CA SER A 416 2.52 5.61 1.84
C SER A 416 2.65 6.74 2.87
N MET A 417 3.59 7.66 2.71
CA MET A 417 3.76 8.85 3.57
C MET A 417 2.99 10.07 3.04
N ALA A 418 2.70 10.10 1.73
CA ALA A 418 1.93 11.17 1.10
C ALA A 418 0.41 11.01 1.31
N ALA A 419 -0.11 9.77 1.21
CA ALA A 419 -1.52 9.45 1.44
C ALA A 419 -2.08 9.94 2.81
N PRO A 420 -1.39 9.76 3.96
CA PRO A 420 -1.88 10.26 5.24
C PRO A 420 -1.96 11.80 5.29
N MET A 421 -1.14 12.53 4.53
CA MET A 421 -1.26 13.99 4.49
C MET A 421 -2.58 14.44 3.85
N VAL A 422 -2.97 13.79 2.75
CA VAL A 422 -4.26 14.02 2.10
C VAL A 422 -5.42 13.52 2.97
N THR A 423 -5.24 12.41 3.71
CA THR A 423 -6.24 11.96 4.68
C THR A 423 -6.45 12.97 5.82
N GLY A 424 -5.37 13.56 6.34
CA GLY A 424 -5.47 14.66 7.29
C GLY A 424 -6.16 15.88 6.69
N ALA A 425 -5.85 16.25 5.44
CA ALA A 425 -6.54 17.33 4.74
C ALA A 425 -8.05 17.09 4.62
N VAL A 426 -8.49 15.85 4.34
CA VAL A 426 -9.91 15.47 4.39
C VAL A 426 -10.51 15.72 5.77
N ALA A 427 -9.81 15.41 6.86
CA ALA A 427 -10.30 15.66 8.21
C ALA A 427 -10.41 17.18 8.53
N LEU A 428 -9.47 18.00 8.05
CA LEU A 428 -9.56 19.46 8.17
C LEU A 428 -10.74 20.05 7.38
N LEU A 429 -10.95 19.60 6.13
CA LEU A 429 -12.07 20.02 5.29
C LEU A 429 -13.43 19.65 5.89
N LEU A 430 -13.50 18.50 6.57
CA LEU A 430 -14.69 18.06 7.30
C LEU A 430 -14.92 18.79 8.63
N GLY A 431 -13.89 19.37 9.23
CA GLY A 431 -14.05 20.34 10.33
C GLY A 431 -14.74 21.61 9.84
N ARG A 432 -14.26 22.17 8.72
CA ARG A 432 -14.83 23.36 8.07
C ARG A 432 -16.27 23.14 7.60
N ASN A 433 -16.55 21.97 7.03
CA ASN A 433 -17.85 21.62 6.45
C ASN A 433 -18.12 20.11 6.55
N ASP A 434 -18.79 19.69 7.63
CA ASP A 434 -19.06 18.26 7.90
C ASP A 434 -20.06 17.62 6.90
N HIS A 435 -20.76 18.43 6.11
CA HIS A 435 -21.75 17.99 5.10
C HIS A 435 -21.12 17.58 3.76
N LEU A 436 -19.82 17.77 3.55
CA LEU A 436 -19.14 17.39 2.30
C LEU A 436 -19.24 15.88 2.04
N THR A 437 -19.60 15.51 0.80
CA THR A 437 -19.51 14.13 0.34
C THR A 437 -18.07 13.77 -0.05
N PRO A 438 -17.69 12.48 -0.04
CA PRO A 438 -16.38 12.03 -0.53
C PRO A 438 -16.02 12.55 -1.93
N SER A 439 -16.98 12.60 -2.86
CA SER A 439 -16.78 13.13 -4.20
C SER A 439 -16.59 14.66 -4.24
N GLN A 440 -17.26 15.41 -3.36
CA GLN A 440 -17.00 16.84 -3.21
C GLN A 440 -15.60 17.09 -2.61
N LEU A 441 -15.18 16.27 -1.62
CA LEU A 441 -13.83 16.33 -1.06
C LEU A 441 -12.76 16.03 -2.13
N LYS A 442 -12.92 14.96 -2.92
CA LYS A 442 -12.04 14.66 -4.05
C LYS A 442 -11.99 15.80 -5.06
N GLN A 443 -13.14 16.34 -5.46
CA GLN A 443 -13.18 17.43 -6.44
C GLN A 443 -12.56 18.72 -5.90
N VAL A 444 -12.79 19.07 -4.64
CA VAL A 444 -12.13 20.21 -3.99
C VAL A 444 -10.62 20.00 -3.99
N LEU A 445 -10.14 18.91 -3.39
CA LEU A 445 -8.71 18.61 -3.26
C LEU A 445 -7.96 18.59 -4.60
N THR A 446 -8.54 18.01 -5.66
CA THR A 446 -7.88 17.95 -6.99
C THR A 446 -8.02 19.24 -7.80
N SER A 447 -9.05 20.05 -7.58
CA SER A 447 -9.22 21.33 -8.29
C SER A 447 -8.43 22.49 -7.69
N THR A 448 -8.00 22.36 -6.42
CA THR A 448 -7.22 23.40 -5.71
C THR A 448 -5.73 23.09 -5.61
N THR A 449 -5.23 22.04 -6.26
CA THR A 449 -3.80 21.72 -6.25
C THR A 449 -2.95 22.82 -6.86
N ARG A 450 -1.70 23.00 -6.37
CA ARG A 450 -0.70 23.87 -6.98
C ARG A 450 0.18 23.10 -7.98
N ALA A 451 0.71 23.80 -8.97
CA ALA A 451 1.77 23.26 -9.82
C ALA A 451 3.11 23.21 -9.05
N TYR A 452 3.91 22.19 -9.31
CA TYR A 452 5.27 22.03 -8.77
C TYR A 452 6.32 22.03 -9.90
N PRO A 453 7.62 22.28 -9.60
CA PRO A 453 8.69 22.30 -10.61
C PRO A 453 8.74 21.00 -11.43
N GLY A 454 8.73 21.15 -12.76
CA GLY A 454 8.84 20.01 -13.68
C GLY A 454 7.60 19.13 -13.80
N GLN A 455 6.45 19.53 -13.27
CA GLN A 455 5.20 18.79 -13.45
C GLN A 455 4.83 18.62 -14.95
N THR A 456 4.50 17.40 -15.35
CA THR A 456 4.10 17.04 -16.72
C THR A 456 2.72 16.38 -16.83
N ASP A 457 2.12 16.00 -15.71
CA ASP A 457 0.80 15.37 -15.59
C ASP A 457 -0.27 16.38 -15.11
N GLN A 458 -1.42 15.88 -14.65
CA GLN A 458 -2.49 16.69 -14.04
C GLN A 458 -2.53 16.62 -12.50
N ALA A 459 -1.65 15.84 -11.87
CA ALA A 459 -1.68 15.56 -10.44
C ALA A 459 -0.87 16.62 -9.67
N GLY A 460 -1.46 17.80 -9.45
CA GLY A 460 -0.78 18.88 -8.73
C GLY A 460 -0.51 18.57 -7.24
N ALA A 461 0.32 19.41 -6.63
CA ALA A 461 0.66 19.36 -5.21
C ALA A 461 -0.52 19.77 -4.31
N LEU A 462 -0.72 19.06 -3.21
CA LEU A 462 -1.70 19.38 -2.17
C LEU A 462 -1.57 20.85 -1.69
N ASP A 463 -2.71 21.52 -1.57
CA ASP A 463 -2.85 22.85 -0.97
C ASP A 463 -4.09 22.87 -0.09
N ILE A 464 -3.89 22.77 1.23
CA ILE A 464 -4.94 22.68 2.23
C ILE A 464 -5.67 24.02 2.39
N ALA A 465 -4.95 25.14 2.33
CA ALA A 465 -5.53 26.47 2.45
C ALA A 465 -6.48 26.80 1.29
N ALA A 466 -6.06 26.48 0.06
CA ALA A 466 -6.90 26.64 -1.13
C ALA A 466 -8.11 25.69 -1.10
N ALA A 467 -7.92 24.44 -0.64
CA ALA A 467 -9.00 23.47 -0.48
C ALA A 467 -10.05 23.95 0.54
N LEU A 468 -9.63 24.50 1.69
CA LEU A 468 -10.52 25.01 2.73
C LEU A 468 -11.40 26.17 2.23
N ALA A 469 -10.82 27.11 1.49
CA ALA A 469 -11.58 28.20 0.87
C ALA A 469 -12.62 27.70 -0.15
N ALA A 470 -12.30 26.63 -0.91
CA ALA A 470 -13.23 26.02 -1.84
C ALA A 470 -14.33 25.16 -1.15
N ALA A 471 -14.05 24.60 0.02
CA ALA A 471 -14.97 23.77 0.80
C ALA A 471 -16.18 24.52 1.36
N GLU A 472 -16.13 25.85 1.48
CA GLU A 472 -17.27 26.68 1.88
C GLU A 472 -18.34 26.79 0.78
N HIS A 473 -17.92 26.69 -0.49
CA HIS A 473 -18.79 26.77 -1.66
C HIS A 473 -18.55 25.55 -2.57
N PRO A 474 -18.82 24.33 -2.08
CA PRO A 474 -18.41 23.11 -2.76
C PRO A 474 -19.17 22.95 -4.09
N PRO A 475 -18.57 22.30 -5.09
CA PRO A 475 -19.17 22.10 -6.39
C PRO A 475 -20.52 21.36 -6.30
N ALA A 476 -21.43 21.74 -7.19
CA ALA A 476 -22.81 21.26 -7.20
C ALA A 476 -22.91 19.79 -7.68
N ALA A 477 -23.12 18.91 -6.69
CA ALA A 477 -23.44 17.49 -6.80
C ALA A 477 -22.39 16.58 -7.46
N ASP A 478 -22.57 15.28 -7.22
CA ASP A 478 -21.64 14.21 -7.53
C ASP A 478 -21.43 14.03 -9.06
N ARG A 479 -20.26 14.45 -9.57
CA ARG A 479 -19.93 14.44 -11.01
C ARG A 479 -19.02 13.30 -11.44
N LEU A 480 -18.65 12.39 -10.55
CA LEU A 480 -17.86 11.20 -10.88
C LEU A 480 -18.77 10.18 -11.57
N ASN A 481 -18.94 10.34 -12.89
CA ASN A 481 -19.67 9.40 -13.74
C ASN A 481 -18.81 8.16 -14.06
N VAL A 482 -18.36 7.49 -13.00
CA VAL A 482 -17.56 6.27 -12.99
C VAL A 482 -18.51 5.07 -13.02
N PRO A 483 -18.36 4.10 -13.94
CA PRO A 483 -19.17 2.88 -13.95
C PRO A 483 -18.84 1.97 -12.75
N MET A 484 -19.68 2.02 -11.72
CA MET A 484 -19.51 1.18 -10.53
C MET A 484 -19.68 -0.33 -10.87
N PRO A 485 -18.69 -1.21 -10.62
CA PRO A 485 -18.85 -2.66 -10.73
C PRO A 485 -19.92 -3.24 -9.79
N VAL A 486 -20.21 -2.56 -8.68
CA VAL A 486 -21.25 -2.94 -7.71
C VAL A 486 -22.65 -2.71 -8.28
N GLY A 487 -23.13 -3.64 -9.11
CA GLY A 487 -24.54 -3.74 -9.53
C GLY A 487 -24.78 -4.03 -11.00
N GLY A 488 -23.75 -3.99 -11.84
CA GLY A 488 -23.86 -4.14 -13.29
C GLY A 488 -22.89 -5.16 -13.91
N ALA A 489 -23.04 -5.37 -15.21
CA ALA A 489 -22.17 -6.24 -16.00
C ALA A 489 -20.71 -5.75 -15.96
N ILE A 490 -19.78 -6.69 -16.07
CA ILE A 490 -18.35 -6.39 -16.28
C ILE A 490 -18.24 -5.52 -17.55
N PRO A 491 -17.47 -4.42 -17.55
CA PRO A 491 -17.18 -3.68 -18.77
C PRO A 491 -16.62 -4.63 -19.84
N PRO A 492 -16.90 -4.42 -21.14
CA PRO A 492 -16.32 -5.26 -22.19
C PRO A 492 -14.78 -5.28 -22.08
N HIS A 493 -14.20 -6.48 -21.96
CA HIS A 493 -12.74 -6.70 -21.90
C HIS A 493 -12.06 -6.48 -23.27
N ASP A 494 -12.46 -5.45 -24.01
CA ASP A 494 -11.95 -5.11 -25.34
C ASP A 494 -10.56 -4.46 -25.22
N GLY A 495 -9.55 -5.29 -24.96
CA GLY A 495 -8.15 -4.92 -25.13
C GLY A 495 -7.26 -4.91 -23.88
N VAL A 496 -7.73 -5.38 -22.71
CA VAL A 496 -6.86 -5.57 -21.53
C VAL A 496 -5.89 -6.72 -21.77
N THR A 497 -4.83 -6.42 -22.52
CA THR A 497 -3.69 -7.30 -22.74
C THR A 497 -2.81 -7.21 -21.50
N LEU A 498 -3.09 -8.04 -20.50
CA LEU A 498 -2.15 -8.28 -19.42
C LEU A 498 -0.89 -8.90 -20.02
N LEU A 499 0.11 -8.06 -20.30
CA LEU A 499 1.43 -8.45 -20.80
C LEU A 499 2.23 -9.13 -19.68
N TRP A 500 1.78 -10.32 -19.28
CA TRP A 500 2.55 -11.20 -18.42
C TRP A 500 3.64 -11.89 -19.24
N ASP A 501 4.77 -11.21 -19.37
CA ASP A 501 6.06 -11.87 -19.52
C ASP A 501 6.90 -11.57 -18.28
N GLY A 502 7.64 -12.57 -17.80
CA GLY A 502 8.10 -12.61 -16.41
C GLY A 502 8.96 -11.43 -15.97
N ALA A 503 8.58 -10.81 -14.84
CA ALA A 503 9.34 -9.86 -14.02
C ALA A 503 10.35 -8.99 -14.80
N ARG A 504 9.84 -8.07 -15.62
CA ARG A 504 10.63 -7.00 -16.23
C ARG A 504 10.53 -5.74 -15.38
N TRP A 505 11.67 -5.27 -14.88
CA TRP A 505 11.78 -4.02 -14.15
C TRP A 505 12.38 -2.96 -15.07
N GLY A 506 11.65 -1.88 -15.34
CA GLY A 506 12.13 -0.81 -16.21
C GLY A 506 13.33 -0.13 -15.55
N ASN A 507 13.10 0.35 -14.32
CA ASN A 507 14.12 0.62 -13.32
C ASN A 507 13.62 0.01 -12.00
N ALA A 508 14.50 -0.46 -11.13
CA ALA A 508 14.09 -0.73 -9.75
C ALA A 508 15.11 -0.17 -8.76
N PHE A 509 14.57 0.62 -7.84
CA PHE A 509 15.25 1.26 -6.73
C PHE A 509 14.87 0.49 -5.47
N PHE A 510 15.86 -0.11 -4.81
CA PHE A 510 15.64 -0.78 -3.53
C PHE A 510 16.26 0.02 -2.40
N ASP A 511 15.44 0.29 -1.42
CA ASP A 511 15.84 0.90 -0.18
C ASP A 511 16.04 -0.20 0.89
N GLY A 512 17.29 -0.52 1.23
CA GLY A 512 17.64 -1.52 2.25
C GLY A 512 17.26 -2.99 2.00
N ALA A 513 17.48 -3.56 0.80
CA ALA A 513 17.03 -4.92 0.52
C ALA A 513 17.85 -6.03 1.22
N ARG A 514 17.18 -6.87 2.02
CA ARG A 514 17.79 -8.04 2.69
C ARG A 514 17.18 -9.38 2.24
N TRP A 515 18.00 -10.23 1.63
CA TRP A 515 17.59 -11.53 1.08
C TRP A 515 18.22 -12.69 1.86
N GLY A 516 17.40 -13.60 2.39
CA GLY A 516 17.87 -14.84 3.02
C GLY A 516 18.42 -15.83 2.00
N ALA A 517 17.60 -16.12 0.98
CA ALA A 517 18.00 -16.77 -0.26
C ALA A 517 17.04 -16.28 -1.37
N SER A 518 17.56 -16.03 -2.57
CA SER A 518 16.76 -15.55 -3.71
C SER A 518 17.03 -16.38 -4.96
N TYR A 519 15.97 -16.87 -5.58
CA TYR A 519 16.00 -17.66 -6.81
C TYR A 519 15.22 -16.94 -7.91
N TRP A 520 15.86 -16.70 -9.06
CA TRP A 520 15.29 -15.97 -10.19
C TRP A 520 15.52 -16.73 -11.49
N ASP A 521 14.44 -17.19 -12.13
CA ASP A 521 14.45 -17.79 -13.46
C ASP A 521 14.49 -16.69 -14.54
N GLY A 522 15.62 -15.96 -14.55
CA GLY A 522 15.88 -14.83 -15.43
C GLY A 522 15.43 -13.47 -14.87
N ALA A 523 16.31 -12.47 -14.95
CA ALA A 523 15.99 -11.08 -14.61
C ALA A 523 16.64 -10.10 -15.60
N ARG A 524 15.93 -9.01 -15.94
CA ARG A 524 16.39 -7.97 -16.88
C ARG A 524 16.07 -6.58 -16.33
N TRP A 525 17.07 -5.70 -16.39
CA TRP A 525 17.08 -4.39 -15.75
C TRP A 525 17.68 -3.34 -16.71
N SER A 526 17.09 -2.16 -16.81
CA SER A 526 17.77 -1.02 -17.46
C SER A 526 18.77 -0.39 -16.49
N ASN A 527 18.27 0.07 -15.33
CA ASN A 527 19.07 0.51 -14.18
C ASN A 527 18.60 -0.20 -12.91
N ALA A 528 19.53 -0.43 -11.98
CA ALA A 528 19.26 -0.90 -10.63
C ALA A 528 20.05 -0.06 -9.62
N GLU A 529 19.38 0.45 -8.60
CA GLU A 529 19.94 1.30 -7.55
C GLU A 529 19.57 0.74 -6.18
N TRP A 530 20.54 0.70 -5.26
CA TRP A 530 20.42 0.02 -3.98
C TRP A 530 20.99 0.90 -2.84
N ASP A 531 20.11 1.48 -2.03
CA ASP A 531 20.47 2.15 -0.77
C ASP A 531 20.64 1.09 0.33
N GLY A 532 21.70 0.28 0.17
CA GLY A 532 22.02 -0.87 1.02
C GLY A 532 21.43 -2.21 0.55
N ALA A 533 22.29 -3.23 0.45
CA ALA A 533 21.87 -4.60 0.15
C ALA A 533 22.63 -5.67 0.96
N ARG A 534 21.92 -6.69 1.46
CA ARG A 534 22.49 -7.82 2.21
C ARG A 534 21.94 -9.16 1.72
N TRP A 535 22.85 -10.07 1.35
CA TRP A 535 22.51 -11.38 0.78
C TRP A 535 23.05 -12.52 1.65
N GLY A 536 22.21 -13.52 1.94
CA GLY A 536 22.63 -14.81 2.50
C GLY A 536 23.19 -15.73 1.42
N SER A 537 22.40 -15.95 0.36
CA SER A 537 22.86 -16.57 -0.89
C SER A 537 22.05 -16.03 -2.08
N ALA A 538 22.66 -16.04 -3.27
CA ALA A 538 22.02 -15.58 -4.50
C ALA A 538 22.36 -16.53 -5.66
N TYR A 539 21.37 -16.92 -6.45
CA TYR A 539 21.52 -17.76 -7.62
C TYR A 539 20.74 -17.19 -8.81
N TRP A 540 21.36 -17.21 -9.99
CA TRP A 540 20.82 -16.61 -11.21
C TRP A 540 21.09 -17.55 -12.38
N ASP A 541 20.04 -18.05 -13.04
CA ASP A 541 20.19 -18.80 -14.30
C ASP A 541 20.48 -17.87 -15.50
N GLY A 542 20.25 -16.57 -15.35
CA GLY A 542 20.76 -15.54 -16.27
C GLY A 542 20.42 -14.10 -15.85
N ALA A 543 21.40 -13.19 -15.97
CA ALA A 543 21.24 -11.78 -15.64
C ALA A 543 21.85 -10.87 -16.73
N ARG A 544 21.22 -9.71 -16.98
CA ARG A 544 21.76 -8.62 -17.81
C ARG A 544 21.34 -7.25 -17.24
N TRP A 545 22.26 -6.29 -17.31
CA TRP A 545 22.15 -4.94 -16.73
C TRP A 545 22.53 -3.90 -17.79
N GLY A 546 21.88 -2.74 -17.80
CA GLY A 546 22.37 -1.54 -18.51
C GLY A 546 23.38 -0.77 -17.66
N SER A 547 23.00 -0.40 -16.44
CA SER A 547 23.89 0.13 -15.40
C SER A 547 23.47 -0.35 -13.99
N ALA A 548 24.36 -0.22 -13.01
CA ALA A 548 24.09 -0.59 -11.61
C ALA A 548 24.87 0.32 -10.64
N TYR A 549 24.24 0.74 -9.55
CA TYR A 549 24.82 1.58 -8.50
C TYR A 549 24.52 1.03 -7.09
N TRP A 550 25.44 1.21 -6.15
CA TRP A 550 25.38 0.63 -4.81
C TRP A 550 26.05 1.57 -3.79
N ASP A 551 25.34 1.99 -2.75
CA ASP A 551 25.94 2.73 -1.62
C ASP A 551 26.38 1.83 -0.44
N GLY A 552 26.03 0.54 -0.48
CA GLY A 552 26.59 -0.45 0.45
C GLY A 552 26.21 -1.90 0.15
N ALA A 553 27.20 -2.80 0.16
CA ALA A 553 26.99 -4.23 -0.06
C ALA A 553 27.82 -5.09 0.92
N ARG A 554 27.23 -6.18 1.43
CA ARG A 554 27.95 -7.23 2.19
C ARG A 554 27.53 -8.64 1.74
N TRP A 555 28.54 -9.50 1.59
CA TRP A 555 28.39 -10.91 1.22
C TRP A 555 28.74 -11.81 2.40
N GLY A 556 27.93 -12.85 2.64
CA GLY A 556 28.31 -13.98 3.49
C GLY A 556 29.10 -15.02 2.71
N SER A 557 30.00 -15.74 3.39
CA SER A 557 30.73 -16.92 2.88
C SER A 557 30.10 -18.21 3.39
#